data_AF-A0A3G2SXW8-F1
#
_entry.id   AF-A0A3G2SXW8-F1
#
_cell.length_a   1.000
_cell.length_b   1.000
_cell.length_c   1.000
_cell.angle_alpha   90.00
_cell.angle_beta   90.00
_cell.angle_gamma   90.00
#
_symmetry.space_group_name_H-M   'P 1'
#
loop_
_entity.id
_entity.type
_entity.pdbx_description
1 polymer ?
#
loop_
_entity_poly.entity_id
_entity_poly.type
_entity_poly.pdbx_seq_one_letter_code
_entity_poly.pdbx_strand_id
1 'polypeptide(L)'
;MIKKYTQVNFRLPLDLKEEIEQSASLTGNSITAEIVERLRNSFEYDNLMLDNIELQSELINLESEKLDLLLEYQDKLCKIQDQILEELKKK
;
A
#
# COMPACT_ATOMS: atom_id res chain seq x y z
N MET A 1 22.07 27.30 -5.63
CA MET A 1 22.80 26.35 -4.78
C MET A 1 23.59 25.40 -5.69
N ILE A 2 24.89 25.24 -5.48
CA ILE A 2 25.73 24.32 -6.28
C ILE A 2 25.36 22.89 -5.87
N LYS A 3 24.81 22.09 -6.79
CA LYS A 3 24.60 20.65 -6.54
C LYS A 3 25.98 19.99 -6.39
N LYS A 4 26.24 19.41 -5.21
CA LYS A 4 27.44 18.59 -4.96
C LYS A 4 27.17 17.20 -5.52
N TYR A 5 27.99 16.76 -6.46
CA TYR A 5 27.93 15.41 -7.02
C TYR A 5 29.13 14.59 -6.53
N THR A 6 28.86 13.36 -6.12
CA THR A 6 29.90 12.37 -5.79
C THR A 6 29.98 11.38 -6.93
N GLN A 7 31.18 11.14 -7.45
CA GLN A 7 31.40 10.11 -8.48
C GLN A 7 31.47 8.74 -7.81
N VAL A 8 30.68 7.79 -8.31
CA VAL A 8 30.63 6.41 -7.81
C VAL A 8 30.96 5.47 -8.96
N ASN A 9 31.82 4.48 -8.73
CA ASN A 9 32.13 3.44 -9.69
C ASN A 9 31.23 2.23 -9.45
N PHE A 10 30.35 1.93 -10.41
CA PHE A 10 29.49 0.75 -10.37
C PHE A 10 30.13 -0.42 -11.12
N ARG A 11 30.08 -1.60 -10.50
CA ARG A 11 30.32 -2.87 -11.19
C ARG A 11 28.95 -3.52 -11.39
N LEU A 12 28.55 -3.64 -12.65
CA LEU A 12 27.24 -4.18 -13.03
C LEU A 12 27.45 -5.43 -13.89
N PRO A 13 26.56 -6.43 -13.78
CA PRO A 13 26.41 -7.47 -14.79
C PRO A 13 26.20 -6.87 -16.19
N LEU A 14 26.67 -7.57 -17.23
CA LEU A 14 26.65 -7.06 -18.61
C LEU A 14 25.23 -6.91 -19.13
N ASP A 15 24.40 -7.91 -18.89
CA ASP A 15 22.96 -7.95 -19.16
C ASP A 15 22.25 -6.75 -18.53
N LEU A 16 22.49 -6.49 -17.23
CA LEU A 16 21.86 -5.36 -16.55
C LEU A 16 22.29 -4.00 -17.13
N LYS A 17 23.56 -3.88 -17.54
CA LYS A 17 24.05 -2.67 -18.22
C LYS A 17 23.32 -2.45 -19.56
N GLU A 18 23.17 -3.51 -20.35
CA GLU A 18 22.47 -3.45 -21.64
C GLU A 18 21.00 -3.04 -21.48
N GLU A 19 20.31 -3.58 -20.46
CA GLU A 19 18.93 -3.20 -20.15
C GLU A 19 18.80 -1.71 -19.78
N ILE A 20 19.73 -1.18 -18.96
CA ILE A 20 19.75 0.23 -18.59
C ILE A 20 20.03 1.12 -19.82
N GLU A 21 20.96 0.71 -20.69
CA GLU A 21 21.28 1.43 -21.93
C GLU A 21 20.08 1.51 -22.87
N GLN A 22 19.35 0.39 -23.04
CA GLN A 22 18.13 0.36 -23.84
C GLN A 22 17.04 1.25 -23.24
N SER A 23 16.81 1.15 -21.92
CA SER A 23 15.82 1.99 -21.22
C SER A 23 16.12 3.46 -21.37
N ALA A 24 17.37 3.86 -21.12
CA ALA A 24 17.83 5.24 -21.27
C ALA A 24 17.64 5.75 -22.71
N SER A 25 17.94 4.91 -23.70
CA SER A 25 17.71 5.26 -25.11
C SER A 25 16.24 5.46 -25.45
N LEU A 26 15.32 4.68 -24.86
CA LEU A 26 13.88 4.79 -25.09
C LEU A 26 13.28 6.05 -24.44
N THR A 27 13.79 6.42 -23.26
CA THR A 27 13.33 7.62 -22.52
C THR A 27 14.02 8.90 -22.98
N GLY A 28 15.04 8.81 -23.84
CA GLY A 28 15.84 9.95 -24.28
C GLY A 28 16.80 10.47 -23.20
N ASN A 29 17.06 9.66 -22.18
CA ASN A 29 17.89 9.98 -21.03
C ASN A 29 19.34 9.51 -21.24
N SER A 30 20.27 10.07 -20.45
CA SER A 30 21.59 9.47 -20.30
C SER A 30 21.53 8.26 -19.37
N ILE A 31 22.46 7.31 -19.53
CA ILE A 31 22.61 6.15 -18.62
C ILE A 31 22.68 6.61 -17.15
N THR A 32 23.44 7.68 -16.87
CA THR A 32 23.56 8.23 -15.52
C THR A 32 22.23 8.77 -15.00
N ALA A 33 21.47 9.48 -15.83
CA ALA A 33 20.16 10.01 -15.45
C ALA A 33 19.17 8.87 -15.15
N GLU A 34 19.16 7.84 -16.00
CA GLU A 34 18.33 6.65 -15.83
C GLU A 34 18.67 5.89 -14.53
N ILE A 35 19.96 5.71 -14.22
CA ILE A 35 20.39 5.07 -12.97
C ILE A 35 19.93 5.89 -11.76
N VAL A 36 20.14 7.20 -11.78
CA VAL A 36 19.73 8.09 -10.68
C VAL A 36 18.22 8.07 -10.50
N GLU A 37 17.45 8.09 -11.58
CA GLU A 37 16.00 8.03 -11.57
C GLU A 37 15.50 6.71 -10.99
N ARG A 38 16.04 5.56 -11.45
CA ARG A 38 15.68 4.24 -10.93
C ARG A 38 16.01 4.09 -9.45
N LEU A 39 17.19 4.54 -9.02
CA LEU A 39 17.57 4.53 -7.60
C LEU A 39 16.66 5.43 -6.77
N ARG A 40 16.29 6.60 -7.27
CA ARG A 40 15.35 7.48 -6.58
C ARG A 40 13.98 6.81 -6.46
N ASN A 41 13.49 6.25 -7.55
CA ASN A 41 12.19 5.58 -7.61
C ASN A 41 12.15 4.35 -6.70
N SER A 42 13.26 3.64 -6.50
CA SER A 42 13.28 2.52 -5.54
C SER A 42 13.04 2.99 -4.11
N PHE A 43 13.67 4.11 -3.69
CA PHE A 43 13.41 4.68 -2.37
C PHE A 43 11.99 5.24 -2.24
N GLU A 44 11.45 5.87 -3.28
CA GLU A 44 10.07 6.36 -3.28
C GLU A 44 9.06 5.20 -3.23
N TYR A 45 9.31 4.10 -3.94
CA TYR A 45 8.49 2.89 -3.91
C TYR A 45 8.48 2.24 -2.52
N ASP A 46 9.64 2.12 -1.88
CA ASP A 46 9.74 1.57 -0.52
C ASP A 46 8.90 2.39 0.48
N ASN A 47 8.95 3.72 0.38
CA ASN A 47 8.12 4.60 1.21
C ASN A 47 6.63 4.46 0.91
N LEU A 48 6.24 4.46 -0.37
CA LEU A 48 4.84 4.26 -0.77
C LEU A 48 4.30 2.91 -0.31
N MET A 49 5.13 1.87 -0.29
CA MET A 49 4.75 0.55 0.24
C MET A 49 4.52 0.59 1.74
N LEU A 50 5.39 1.24 2.50
CA LEU A 50 5.21 1.41 3.94
C LEU A 50 3.93 2.18 4.28
N ASP A 51 3.69 3.31 3.60
CA ASP A 51 2.49 4.12 3.78
C ASP A 51 1.22 3.30 3.44
N ASN A 52 1.27 2.48 2.38
CA ASN A 52 0.15 1.63 2.00
C ASN A 52 -0.15 0.57 3.07
N ILE A 53 0.88 -0.06 3.65
CA ILE A 53 0.73 -1.03 4.74
C ILE A 53 0.08 -0.36 5.96
N GLU A 54 0.49 0.85 6.33
CA GLU A 54 -0.10 1.61 7.44
C GLU A 54 -1.59 1.90 7.20
N LEU A 55 -1.93 2.43 6.01
CA LEU A 55 -3.32 2.70 5.63
C LEU A 55 -4.18 1.43 5.61
N GLN A 56 -3.64 0.30 5.15
CA GLN A 56 -4.33 -0.99 5.18
C GLN A 56 -4.59 -1.44 6.61
N SER A 57 -3.63 -1.26 7.52
CA SER A 57 -3.80 -1.60 8.93
C SER A 57 -4.90 -0.75 9.57
N GLU A 58 -4.96 0.55 9.29
CA GLU A 58 -6.03 1.43 9.79
C GLU A 58 -7.40 1.00 9.26
N LEU A 59 -7.50 0.67 7.97
CA LEU A 59 -8.75 0.21 7.36
C LEU A 59 -9.25 -1.08 8.01
N ILE A 60 -8.35 -2.06 8.23
CA ILE A 60 -8.70 -3.33 8.89
C ILE A 60 -9.24 -3.08 10.31
N ASN A 61 -8.62 -2.16 11.05
CA ASN A 61 -9.08 -1.80 12.39
C ASN A 61 -10.49 -1.21 12.35
N LEU A 62 -10.75 -0.26 11.45
CA LEU A 62 -12.07 0.36 11.28
C LEU A 62 -13.14 -0.65 10.85
N GLU A 63 -12.79 -1.58 9.95
CA GLU A 63 -13.69 -2.64 9.52
C GLU A 63 -14.00 -3.62 10.65
N SER A 64 -13.02 -3.91 11.51
CA SER A 64 -13.20 -4.74 12.70
C SER A 64 -14.14 -4.08 13.71
N GLU A 65 -13.92 -2.79 14.02
CA GLU A 65 -14.81 -2.02 14.89
C GLU A 65 -16.25 -1.96 14.36
N LYS A 66 -16.40 -1.78 13.03
CA LYS A 66 -17.70 -1.81 12.38
C LYS A 66 -18.37 -3.18 12.50
N LEU A 67 -17.60 -4.27 12.38
CA LEU A 67 -18.12 -5.62 12.52
C LEU A 67 -18.63 -5.87 13.95
N ASP A 68 -17.89 -5.42 14.97
CA ASP A 68 -18.30 -5.53 16.37
C ASP A 68 -19.64 -4.81 16.61
N LEU A 69 -19.79 -3.60 16.09
CA LEU A 69 -21.05 -2.85 16.18
C LEU A 69 -22.20 -3.59 15.49
N LEU A 70 -21.97 -4.18 14.31
CA LEU A 70 -22.99 -4.93 13.59
C LEU A 70 -23.44 -6.18 14.37
N LEU A 71 -22.51 -6.87 15.03
CA LEU A 71 -22.82 -8.00 15.92
C LEU A 71 -23.68 -7.56 17.09
N GLU A 72 -23.35 -6.43 17.75
CA GLU A 72 -24.19 -5.88 18.82
C GLU A 72 -25.60 -5.53 18.35
N TYR A 73 -25.74 -4.97 17.14
CA TYR A 73 -27.05 -4.68 16.55
C TYR A 73 -27.83 -5.96 16.27
N GLN A 74 -27.18 -6.99 15.76
CA GLN A 74 -27.80 -8.28 15.51
C GLN A 74 -28.32 -8.91 16.80
N ASP A 75 -27.53 -8.89 17.88
CA ASP A 75 -27.92 -9.39 19.20
C ASP A 75 -29.15 -8.66 19.74
N LYS A 76 -29.21 -7.34 19.58
CA LYS A 76 -30.37 -6.54 19.98
C LYS A 76 -31.61 -6.94 19.18
N LEU A 77 -31.47 -7.13 17.87
CA LEU A 77 -32.57 -7.56 17.01
C LEU A 77 -33.09 -8.96 17.38
N CYS A 78 -32.20 -9.92 17.67
CA CYS A 78 -32.60 -11.25 18.14
C CYS A 78 -33.42 -11.17 19.44
N LYS A 79 -32.96 -10.38 20.42
CA LYS A 79 -33.70 -10.18 21.68
C LYS A 79 -35.10 -9.60 21.44
N ILE A 80 -35.24 -8.66 20.51
CA ILE A 80 -36.53 -8.08 20.15
C ILE A 80 -37.43 -9.12 19.45
N GLN A 81 -36.87 -9.92 18.54
CA GLN A 81 -37.60 -10.99 17.86
C GLN A 81 -38.15 -12.02 18.86
N ASP A 82 -37.33 -12.42 19.84
CA ASP A 82 -37.74 -13.34 20.91
C ASP A 82 -38.89 -12.74 21.74
N GLN A 83 -38.80 -11.46 22.10
CA GLN A 83 -39.87 -10.76 22.82
C GLN A 83 -41.18 -10.74 22.04
N ILE A 84 -41.13 -10.41 20.74
CA ILE A 84 -42.31 -10.39 19.87
C ILE A 84 -42.92 -11.80 19.76
N LEU A 85 -42.08 -12.83 19.61
CA LEU A 85 -42.54 -14.21 19.51
C LEU A 85 -43.27 -14.65 20.80
N GLU A 86 -42.75 -14.29 21.96
CA GLU A 86 -43.38 -14.57 23.25
C GLU A 86 -44.70 -13.81 23.46
N GLU A 87 -44.82 -12.58 22.97
CA GLU A 87 -46.11 -11.86 22.97
C GLU A 87 -47.15 -12.51 22.06
N LEU A 88 -46.74 -12.98 20.88
CA LEU A 88 -47.65 -13.66 19.94
C LEU A 88 -48.14 -15.00 20.49
N LYS A 89 -47.31 -15.76 21.21
CA LYS A 89 -47.71 -17.04 21.85
C LYS A 89 -48.71 -16.87 23.01
N LYS A 90 -48.79 -15.68 23.60
CA LYS A 90 -49.69 -15.38 24.72
C LYS A 90 -51.11 -14.98 24.30
N LYS A 91 -51.34 -14.78 23.00
CA LYS A 91 -52.65 -14.53 22.38
C LYS A 91 -53.27 -15.82 21.87
#